data_AF-F4MVW9-F1
#
_entry.id   AF-F4MVW9-F1
#
_cell.length_a   1.000
_cell.length_b   1.000
_cell.length_c   1.000
_cell.angle_alpha   90.00
_cell.angle_beta   90.00
_cell.angle_gamma   90.00
#
_symmetry.space_group_name_H-M   'P 1'
#
loop_
_entity.id
_entity.type
_entity.pdbx_description
1 polymer ?
#
loop_
_entity_poly.entity_id
_entity_poly.type
_entity_poly.pdbx_seq_one_letter_code
_entity_poly.pdbx_strand_id
1 'polypeptide(L)'
;MHQALLAEIIDLSEAATDLLAAERQMDEAAIYTIHGFCQRMLANNAFESGILFEQTLVQDELPLRRQACADFWRRHCYPLPLAIARAVSQEWSGPEALLKDLSAYLQGETPKFRQAPGDDETILSRHQQIVVQIEAVKAQWRAAAPELEALISGSGVDKRSYSARYLPNWLEKVGSWAEQETGDYQLPKELEKFRQSVLFEKTKKGEAPQHDVFHTIDRIFEQPLTLRDLILARAISEIRISVQQENARGQSWGLMICSVNWMRHCNKLVENCWLNPFALVIP
;
A
#
# COMPACT_ATOMS: atom_id res chain seq x y z
N MET A 1 14.83 4.15 51.04
CA MET A 1 14.45 5.13 50.00
C MET A 1 14.08 6.48 50.65
N HIS A 2 13.04 6.55 51.48
CA HIS A 2 12.62 7.81 52.14
C HIS A 2 13.70 8.46 53.04
N GLN A 3 14.43 7.67 53.83
CA GLN A 3 15.53 8.19 54.68
C GLN A 3 16.70 8.79 53.89
N ALA A 4 16.92 8.35 52.64
CA ALA A 4 17.98 8.90 51.79
C ALA A 4 17.57 10.28 51.26
N LEU A 5 16.31 10.42 50.80
CA LEU A 5 15.76 11.70 50.34
C LEU A 5 15.72 12.75 51.46
N LEU A 6 15.38 12.36 52.69
CA LEU A 6 15.41 13.29 53.84
C LEU A 6 16.81 13.81 54.17
N ALA A 7 17.87 13.05 53.88
CA ALA A 7 19.25 13.49 54.08
C ALA A 7 19.73 14.47 53.00
N GLU A 8 19.05 14.51 51.85
CA GLU A 8 19.34 15.41 50.72
C GLU A 8 18.56 16.74 50.81
N ILE A 9 17.52 16.81 51.64
CA ILE A 9 16.70 18.02 51.81
C ILE A 9 17.38 18.96 52.82
N ILE A 10 17.68 20.18 52.35
CA ILE A 10 18.39 21.21 53.14
C ILE A 10 17.43 21.88 54.15
N ASP A 11 16.18 22.17 53.75
CA ASP A 11 15.15 22.76 54.59
C ASP A 11 13.86 21.92 54.54
N LEU A 12 13.56 21.23 55.65
CA LEU A 12 12.39 20.38 55.78
C LEU A 12 11.07 21.16 55.85
N SER A 13 11.09 22.41 56.33
CA SER A 13 9.90 23.25 56.44
C SER A 13 9.47 23.79 55.09
N GLU A 14 10.43 24.21 54.27
CA GLU A 14 10.19 24.61 52.89
C GLU A 14 9.68 23.41 52.06
N ALA A 15 10.37 22.27 52.14
CA ALA A 15 9.96 21.05 51.43
C ALA A 15 8.54 20.57 51.83
N ALA A 16 8.17 20.66 53.10
CA ALA A 16 6.81 20.33 53.55
C ALA A 16 5.75 21.28 52.96
N THR A 17 6.10 22.56 52.79
CA THR A 17 5.21 23.56 52.18
C THR A 17 5.03 23.29 50.69
N ASP A 18 6.11 22.99 49.97
CA ASP A 18 6.08 22.65 48.55
C ASP A 18 5.32 21.36 48.27
N LEU A 19 5.53 20.32 49.09
CA LEU A 19 4.80 19.06 48.98
C LEU A 19 3.30 19.24 49.25
N LEU A 20 2.92 20.07 50.22
CA LEU A 20 1.53 20.40 50.49
C LEU A 20 0.89 21.19 49.34
N ALA A 21 1.65 22.08 48.69
CA ALA A 21 1.20 22.79 47.49
C ALA A 21 1.02 21.82 46.31
N ALA A 22 1.95 20.89 46.10
CA ALA A 22 1.87 19.87 45.07
C ALA A 22 0.72 18.88 45.30
N GLU A 23 0.48 18.46 46.55
CA GLU A 23 -0.67 17.62 46.91
C GLU A 23 -1.99 18.31 46.57
N ARG A 24 -2.11 19.61 46.85
CA ARG A 24 -3.31 20.40 46.53
C ARG A 24 -3.52 20.65 45.04
N GLN A 25 -2.47 20.57 44.22
CA GLN A 25 -2.50 20.75 42.78
C GLN A 25 -2.51 19.42 42.00
N MET A 26 -2.73 18.30 42.69
CA MET A 26 -2.65 16.97 42.08
C MET A 26 -3.72 16.77 40.97
N ASP A 27 -4.85 17.47 41.05
CA ASP A 27 -5.92 17.46 40.04
C ASP A 27 -5.53 18.18 38.73
N GLU A 28 -4.58 19.11 38.80
CA GLU A 28 -4.01 19.81 37.64
C GLU A 28 -2.67 19.22 37.17
N ALA A 29 -2.22 18.12 37.79
CA ALA A 29 -0.96 17.48 37.45
C ALA A 29 -0.90 17.14 35.95
N ALA A 30 0.26 17.38 35.34
CA ALA A 30 0.49 17.17 33.90
C ALA A 30 0.64 15.69 33.51
N ILE A 31 -0.26 14.83 34.01
CA ILE A 31 -0.30 13.39 33.77
C ILE A 31 -1.40 13.13 32.75
N TYR A 32 -1.01 13.06 31.48
CA TYR A 32 -1.95 12.89 30.37
C TYR A 32 -1.67 11.60 29.61
N THR A 33 -2.71 11.06 28.98
CA THR A 33 -2.50 10.14 27.86
C THR A 33 -1.96 10.93 26.67
N ILE A 34 -1.31 10.26 25.71
CA ILE A 34 -0.78 10.94 24.51
C ILE A 34 -1.84 11.78 23.78
N HIS A 35 -3.09 11.29 23.70
CA HIS A 35 -4.20 12.02 23.10
C HIS A 35 -4.61 13.24 23.91
N GLY A 36 -4.71 13.11 25.24
CA GLY A 36 -5.04 14.22 26.13
C GLY A 36 -3.99 15.34 26.09
N PHE A 37 -2.71 14.96 26.02
CA PHE A 37 -1.62 15.91 25.85
C PHE A 37 -1.72 16.65 24.50
N CYS A 38 -1.82 15.93 23.38
CA CYS A 38 -1.92 16.52 22.05
C CYS A 38 -3.14 17.45 21.92
N GLN A 39 -4.31 17.03 22.41
CA GLN A 39 -5.52 17.85 22.36
C GLN A 39 -5.35 19.16 23.14
N ARG A 40 -4.81 19.10 24.36
CA ARG A 40 -4.59 20.28 25.20
C ARG A 40 -3.57 21.23 24.57
N MET A 41 -2.49 20.69 24.00
CA MET A 41 -1.48 21.50 23.32
C MET A 41 -2.00 22.18 22.06
N LEU A 42 -2.81 21.48 21.26
CA LEU A 42 -3.45 22.02 20.05
C LEU A 42 -4.47 23.13 20.39
N ALA A 43 -5.25 22.95 21.46
CA ALA A 43 -6.23 23.92 21.93
C ALA A 43 -5.58 25.18 22.55
N ASN A 44 -4.54 25.00 23.37
CA ASN A 44 -3.82 26.12 23.99
C ASN A 44 -3.10 27.00 22.96
N ASN A 45 -2.71 26.42 21.82
CA ASN A 45 -2.07 27.14 20.71
C ASN A 45 -2.99 27.23 19.48
N ALA A 46 -4.30 27.38 19.68
CA ALA A 46 -5.32 27.37 18.62
C ALA A 46 -5.02 28.34 17.45
N PHE A 47 -4.44 29.50 17.74
CA PHE A 47 -4.06 30.48 16.72
C PHE A 47 -2.92 29.98 15.82
N GLU A 48 -1.88 29.37 16.40
CA GLU A 48 -0.73 28.83 15.66
C GLU A 48 -1.07 27.52 14.95
N SER A 49 -1.92 26.70 15.59
CA SER A 49 -2.33 25.40 15.08
C SER A 49 -3.46 25.48 14.03
N GLY A 50 -4.17 26.61 13.95
CA GLY A 50 -5.29 26.82 13.02
C GLY A 50 -6.54 26.00 13.39
N ILE A 51 -6.67 25.62 14.66
CA ILE A 51 -7.69 24.70 15.17
C ILE A 51 -8.86 25.50 15.76
N LEU A 52 -10.09 25.06 15.46
CA LEU A 52 -11.32 25.62 16.01
C LEU A 52 -11.38 25.45 17.54
N PHE A 53 -11.89 26.46 18.25
CA PHE A 53 -12.00 26.42 19.73
C PHE A 53 -12.97 25.34 20.23
N GLU A 54 -14.03 25.04 19.47
CA GLU A 54 -14.99 23.99 19.78
C GLU A 54 -14.84 22.86 18.74
N GLN A 55 -14.38 21.70 19.18
CA GLN A 55 -14.24 20.51 18.32
C GLN A 55 -14.92 19.31 18.95
N THR A 56 -15.66 18.59 18.13
CA THR A 56 -16.23 17.30 18.54
C THR A 56 -15.26 16.19 18.17
N LEU A 57 -14.90 15.38 19.16
CA LEU A 57 -14.06 14.21 18.95
C LEU A 57 -14.89 13.08 18.34
N VAL A 58 -14.54 12.63 17.14
CA VAL A 58 -15.15 11.43 16.56
C VAL A 58 -14.37 10.19 16.99
N GLN A 59 -15.05 9.33 17.74
CA GLN A 59 -14.49 8.09 18.28
C GLN A 59 -14.40 6.98 17.22
N ASP A 60 -15.34 6.94 16.28
CA ASP A 60 -15.37 5.95 15.20
C ASP A 60 -15.47 6.62 13.83
N GLU A 61 -14.36 6.60 13.08
CA GLU A 61 -14.30 7.08 11.70
C GLU A 61 -14.74 6.01 10.67
N LEU A 62 -15.05 4.78 11.09
CA LEU A 62 -15.44 3.70 10.19
C LEU A 62 -16.64 4.06 9.30
N PRO A 63 -17.71 4.74 9.78
CA PRO A 63 -18.80 5.16 8.91
C PRO A 63 -18.35 6.09 7.79
N LEU A 64 -17.50 7.07 8.10
CA LEU A 64 -16.94 8.00 7.11
C LEU A 64 -16.08 7.27 6.08
N ARG A 65 -15.21 6.36 6.53
CA ARG A 65 -14.36 5.55 5.65
C ARG A 65 -15.19 4.63 4.75
N ARG A 66 -16.27 4.04 5.28
CA ARG A 66 -17.18 3.19 4.50
C ARG A 66 -17.88 4.00 3.41
N GLN A 67 -18.39 5.18 3.74
CA GLN A 67 -19.02 6.07 2.78
C GLN A 67 -18.02 6.50 1.69
N ALA A 68 -16.83 6.98 2.09
CA ALA A 68 -15.78 7.39 1.16
C ALA A 68 -15.33 6.25 0.23
N CYS A 69 -15.20 5.02 0.74
CA CYS A 69 -14.88 3.84 -0.06
C CYS A 69 -16.00 3.50 -1.07
N ALA A 70 -17.27 3.55 -0.63
CA ALA A 70 -18.40 3.35 -1.51
C ALA A 70 -18.46 4.42 -2.61
N ASP A 71 -18.18 5.69 -2.29
CA ASP A 71 -18.14 6.79 -3.25
C ASP A 71 -17.00 6.62 -4.27
N PHE A 72 -15.81 6.21 -3.81
CA PHE A 72 -14.69 5.84 -4.69
C PHE A 72 -15.13 4.72 -5.65
N TRP A 73 -15.74 3.66 -5.14
CA TRP A 73 -16.19 2.53 -5.95
C TRP A 73 -17.24 2.94 -7.00
N ARG A 74 -18.22 3.78 -6.63
CA ARG A 74 -19.22 4.29 -7.59
C ARG A 74 -18.60 5.13 -8.70
N ARG A 75 -17.58 5.94 -8.38
CA ARG A 75 -16.92 6.82 -9.36
C ARG A 75 -15.94 6.09 -10.26
N HIS A 76 -15.24 5.08 -9.75
CA HIS A 76 -14.13 4.43 -10.48
C HIS A 76 -14.43 3.02 -10.97
N CYS A 77 -15.35 2.28 -10.34
CA CYS A 77 -15.65 0.88 -10.68
C CYS A 77 -16.93 0.71 -11.49
N TYR A 78 -18.00 1.46 -11.18
CA TYR A 78 -19.27 1.36 -11.94
C TYR A 78 -19.17 1.75 -13.43
N PRO A 79 -18.39 2.77 -13.83
CA PRO A 79 -18.29 3.11 -15.26
C PRO A 79 -17.33 2.20 -16.03
N LEU A 80 -16.71 1.19 -15.39
CA LEU A 80 -15.74 0.34 -16.05
C LEU A 80 -16.41 -0.57 -17.10
N PRO A 81 -15.79 -0.74 -18.28
CA PRO A 81 -16.19 -1.77 -19.23
C PRO A 81 -16.14 -3.17 -18.61
N LEU A 82 -16.98 -4.08 -19.11
CA LEU A 82 -17.13 -5.44 -18.56
C LEU A 82 -15.81 -6.20 -18.41
N ALA A 83 -14.89 -6.08 -19.38
CA ALA A 83 -13.58 -6.74 -19.31
C ALA A 83 -12.75 -6.28 -18.10
N ILE A 84 -12.75 -4.98 -17.83
CA ILE A 84 -12.03 -4.40 -16.69
C ILE A 84 -12.76 -4.72 -15.38
N ALA A 85 -14.09 -4.60 -15.38
CA ALA A 85 -14.92 -4.92 -14.21
C ALA A 85 -14.74 -6.38 -13.76
N ARG A 86 -14.59 -7.32 -14.71
CA ARG A 86 -14.26 -8.73 -14.40
C ARG A 86 -12.93 -8.84 -13.67
N ALA A 87 -11.88 -8.20 -14.18
CA ALA A 87 -10.56 -8.21 -13.52
C ALA A 87 -10.62 -7.61 -12.10
N VAL A 88 -11.34 -6.50 -11.91
CA VAL A 88 -11.55 -5.89 -10.59
C VAL A 88 -12.33 -6.83 -9.67
N SER A 89 -13.36 -7.53 -10.19
CA SER A 89 -14.20 -8.44 -9.40
C SER A 89 -13.46 -9.70 -8.91
N GLN A 90 -12.38 -10.10 -9.59
CA GLN A 90 -11.52 -11.19 -9.15
C GLN A 90 -10.70 -10.81 -7.91
N GLU A 91 -10.39 -9.52 -7.73
CA GLU A 91 -9.67 -8.99 -6.57
C GLU A 91 -10.63 -8.62 -5.43
N TRP A 92 -11.72 -7.93 -5.75
CA TRP A 92 -12.69 -7.44 -4.77
C TRP A 92 -14.12 -7.62 -5.26
N SER A 93 -14.94 -8.30 -4.44
CA SER A 93 -16.36 -8.49 -4.74
C SER A 93 -17.21 -7.22 -4.63
N GLY A 94 -16.67 -6.15 -4.02
CA GLY A 94 -17.39 -4.90 -3.81
C GLY A 94 -16.62 -3.92 -2.91
N PRO A 95 -17.22 -2.74 -2.61
CA PRO A 95 -16.58 -1.69 -1.82
C PRO A 95 -16.23 -2.11 -0.40
N GLU A 96 -16.97 -3.03 0.21
CA GLU A 96 -16.69 -3.57 1.54
C GLU A 96 -15.44 -4.46 1.53
N ALA A 97 -15.25 -5.25 0.47
CA ALA A 97 -14.05 -6.06 0.30
C ALA A 97 -12.82 -5.17 0.09
N LEU A 98 -12.94 -4.13 -0.72
CA LEU A 98 -11.90 -3.11 -0.90
C LEU A 98 -11.59 -2.39 0.42
N LEU A 99 -12.60 -1.97 1.19
CA LEU A 99 -12.40 -1.29 2.47
C LEU A 99 -11.66 -2.17 3.48
N LYS A 100 -11.99 -3.47 3.53
CA LYS A 100 -11.33 -4.43 4.42
C LYS A 100 -9.83 -4.48 4.13
N ASP A 101 -9.47 -4.54 2.86
CA ASP A 101 -8.09 -4.56 2.37
C ASP A 101 -7.36 -3.24 2.65
N LEU A 102 -8.07 -2.11 2.52
CA LEU A 102 -7.56 -0.76 2.77
C LEU A 102 -7.41 -0.42 4.26
N SER A 103 -8.12 -1.12 5.15
CA SER A 103 -8.29 -0.71 6.55
C SER A 103 -6.98 -0.45 7.30
N ALA A 104 -5.96 -1.27 7.06
CA ALA A 104 -4.63 -1.13 7.66
C ALA A 104 -3.87 0.11 7.15
N TYR A 105 -4.19 0.59 5.95
CA TYR A 105 -3.51 1.68 5.27
C TYR A 105 -4.23 3.03 5.37
N LEU A 106 -5.45 3.06 5.91
CA LEU A 106 -6.21 4.29 6.14
C LEU A 106 -5.97 4.90 7.53
N GLN A 107 -5.19 4.22 8.38
CA GLN A 107 -4.82 4.66 9.71
C GLN A 107 -3.40 5.25 9.73
N GLY A 108 -3.15 6.22 10.61
CA GLY A 108 -1.82 6.81 10.78
C GLY A 108 -1.22 7.41 9.51
N GLU A 109 0.12 7.31 9.38
CA GLU A 109 0.85 7.82 8.21
C GLU A 109 0.53 7.04 6.94
N THR A 110 0.61 7.74 5.79
CA THR A 110 0.35 7.11 4.49
C THR A 110 1.52 6.21 4.11
N PRO A 111 1.29 4.93 3.79
CA PRO A 111 2.37 4.02 3.40
C PRO A 111 3.01 4.48 2.08
N LYS A 112 4.30 4.24 1.93
CA LYS A 112 5.02 4.45 0.66
C LYS A 112 4.95 3.18 -0.17
N PHE A 113 4.48 3.31 -1.41
CA PHE A 113 4.53 2.22 -2.38
C PHE A 113 5.98 2.04 -2.88
N ARG A 114 6.47 0.79 -2.87
CA ARG A 114 7.82 0.47 -3.40
C ARG A 114 7.91 0.78 -4.90
N GLN A 115 6.82 0.55 -5.61
CA GLN A 115 6.60 0.94 -6.99
C GLN A 115 5.27 1.69 -7.02
N ALA A 116 5.33 3.02 -7.02
CA ALA A 116 4.13 3.81 -7.16
C ALA A 116 3.66 3.74 -8.63
N PRO A 117 2.34 3.60 -8.87
CA PRO A 117 1.80 3.79 -10.20
C PRO A 117 2.14 5.18 -10.73
N GLY A 118 2.21 5.34 -12.06
CA GLY A 118 2.43 6.66 -12.66
C GLY A 118 1.27 7.62 -12.35
N ASP A 119 1.57 8.91 -12.16
CA ASP A 119 0.54 9.89 -11.78
C ASP A 119 -0.63 9.95 -12.79
N ASP A 120 -0.32 9.86 -14.09
CA ASP A 120 -1.30 9.89 -15.18
C ASP A 120 -1.86 8.50 -15.54
N GLU A 121 -1.44 7.44 -14.85
CA GLU A 121 -1.78 6.07 -15.20
C GLU A 121 -3.19 5.71 -14.76
N THR A 122 -4.12 5.57 -15.71
CA THR A 122 -5.52 5.21 -15.45
C THR A 122 -5.74 3.69 -15.41
N ILE A 123 -6.85 3.26 -14.79
CA ILE A 123 -7.28 1.84 -14.80
C ILE A 123 -7.41 1.33 -16.24
N LEU A 124 -7.95 2.17 -17.13
CA LEU A 124 -8.10 1.85 -18.55
C LEU A 124 -6.75 1.69 -19.25
N SER A 125 -5.81 2.62 -19.04
CA SER A 125 -4.49 2.54 -19.69
C SER A 125 -3.68 1.35 -19.18
N ARG A 126 -3.70 1.06 -17.87
CA ARG A 126 -3.03 -0.14 -17.32
C ARG A 126 -3.66 -1.41 -17.87
N HIS A 127 -4.98 -1.50 -17.93
CA HIS A 127 -5.68 -2.64 -18.54
C HIS A 127 -5.25 -2.84 -20.01
N GLN A 128 -5.25 -1.76 -20.81
CA GLN A 128 -4.84 -1.82 -22.21
C GLN A 128 -3.38 -2.29 -22.35
N GLN A 129 -2.47 -1.81 -21.51
CA GLN A 129 -1.08 -2.25 -21.52
C GLN A 129 -0.96 -3.76 -21.23
N ILE A 130 -1.65 -4.25 -20.21
CA ILE A 130 -1.66 -5.68 -19.85
C ILE A 130 -2.20 -6.51 -21.02
N VAL A 131 -3.34 -6.12 -21.60
CA VAL A 131 -3.96 -6.84 -22.72
C VAL A 131 -3.05 -6.85 -23.95
N VAL A 132 -2.44 -5.71 -24.30
CA VAL A 132 -1.50 -5.62 -25.43
C VAL A 132 -0.30 -6.56 -25.24
N GLN A 133 0.24 -6.66 -24.02
CA GLN A 133 1.35 -7.56 -23.72
C GLN A 133 0.94 -9.02 -23.85
N ILE A 134 -0.22 -9.40 -23.32
CA ILE A 134 -0.75 -10.77 -23.43
C ILE A 134 -0.98 -11.11 -24.91
N GLU A 135 -1.65 -10.25 -25.66
CA GLU A 135 -1.91 -10.47 -27.08
C GLU A 135 -0.63 -10.52 -27.92
N ALA A 136 0.39 -9.74 -27.57
CA ALA A 136 1.70 -9.84 -28.22
C ALA A 136 2.34 -11.22 -28.02
N VAL A 137 2.28 -11.78 -26.80
CA VAL A 137 2.75 -13.15 -26.53
C VAL A 137 1.94 -14.16 -27.33
N LYS A 138 0.61 -14.05 -27.33
CA LYS A 138 -0.27 -14.95 -28.09
C LYS A 138 0.03 -14.90 -29.59
N ALA A 139 0.21 -13.71 -30.15
CA ALA A 139 0.53 -13.53 -31.57
C ALA A 139 1.88 -14.15 -31.94
N GLN A 140 2.92 -13.90 -31.15
CA GLN A 140 4.24 -14.51 -31.36
C GLN A 140 4.19 -16.03 -31.19
N TRP A 141 3.42 -16.53 -30.22
CA TRP A 141 3.22 -17.96 -30.03
C TRP A 141 2.57 -18.61 -31.25
N ARG A 142 1.48 -18.04 -31.77
CA ARG A 142 0.80 -18.57 -32.98
C ARG A 142 1.73 -18.62 -34.19
N ALA A 143 2.59 -17.61 -34.36
CA ALA A 143 3.56 -17.57 -35.46
C ALA A 143 4.65 -18.64 -35.31
N ALA A 144 5.16 -18.84 -34.09
CA ALA A 144 6.25 -19.78 -33.81
C ALA A 144 5.79 -21.23 -33.61
N ALA A 145 4.53 -21.47 -33.26
CA ALA A 145 4.01 -22.78 -32.85
C ALA A 145 4.41 -23.96 -33.76
N PRO A 146 4.43 -23.84 -35.11
CA PRO A 146 4.80 -24.96 -35.99
C PRO A 146 6.26 -25.43 -35.83
N GLU A 147 7.17 -24.56 -35.38
CA GLU A 147 8.61 -24.87 -35.27
C GLU A 147 9.08 -25.17 -33.83
N LEU A 148 8.30 -24.78 -32.81
CA LEU A 148 8.70 -24.92 -31.40
C LEU A 148 8.99 -26.36 -30.99
N GLU A 149 8.19 -27.33 -31.44
CA GLU A 149 8.39 -28.74 -31.05
C GLU A 149 9.72 -29.29 -31.55
N ALA A 150 10.04 -29.04 -32.82
CA ALA A 150 11.27 -29.47 -33.45
C ALA A 150 12.49 -28.74 -32.85
N LEU A 151 12.36 -27.43 -32.62
CA LEU A 151 13.40 -26.61 -31.99
C LEU A 151 13.76 -27.13 -30.60
N ILE A 152 12.76 -27.37 -29.75
CA ILE A 152 12.97 -27.82 -28.37
C ILE A 152 13.50 -29.26 -28.35
N SER A 153 12.90 -30.18 -29.12
CA SER A 153 13.30 -31.60 -29.13
C SER A 153 14.68 -31.83 -29.75
N GLY A 154 15.08 -30.97 -30.69
CA GLY A 154 16.40 -30.97 -31.33
C GLY A 154 17.51 -30.34 -30.50
N SER A 155 17.17 -29.59 -29.45
CA SER A 155 18.12 -28.88 -28.59
C SER A 155 18.80 -29.76 -27.53
N GLY A 156 19.73 -29.16 -26.77
CA GLY A 156 20.40 -29.75 -25.61
C GLY A 156 19.55 -29.76 -24.32
N VAL A 157 18.28 -29.38 -24.38
CA VAL A 157 17.39 -29.37 -23.21
C VAL A 157 17.24 -30.77 -22.61
N ASP A 158 17.09 -30.87 -21.29
CA ASP A 158 16.92 -32.16 -20.62
C ASP A 158 15.67 -32.91 -21.12
N LYS A 159 15.91 -33.98 -21.88
CA LYS A 159 14.89 -34.85 -22.50
C LYS A 159 14.06 -35.65 -21.48
N ARG A 160 14.46 -35.70 -20.20
CA ARG A 160 13.60 -36.22 -19.12
C ARG A 160 12.50 -35.23 -18.76
N SER A 161 12.87 -33.95 -18.73
CA SER A 161 11.96 -32.84 -18.42
C SER A 161 11.08 -32.49 -19.62
N TYR A 162 11.67 -32.29 -20.79
CA TYR A 162 10.98 -32.02 -22.06
C TYR A 162 10.92 -33.30 -22.91
N SER A 163 10.29 -34.33 -22.35
CA SER A 163 10.13 -35.61 -23.04
C SER A 163 9.07 -35.54 -24.13
N ALA A 164 9.16 -36.43 -25.12
CA ALA A 164 8.13 -36.63 -26.16
C ALA A 164 6.73 -36.97 -25.60
N ARG A 165 6.62 -37.28 -24.30
CA ARG A 165 5.35 -37.50 -23.60
C ARG A 165 4.70 -36.20 -23.10
N TYR A 166 5.50 -35.23 -22.66
CA TYR A 166 5.00 -34.04 -21.98
C TYR A 166 4.96 -32.81 -22.89
N LEU A 167 5.98 -32.64 -23.74
CA LEU A 167 6.13 -31.46 -24.58
C LEU A 167 4.92 -31.21 -25.50
N PRO A 168 4.36 -32.22 -26.22
CA PRO A 168 3.22 -31.99 -27.10
C PRO A 168 1.97 -31.50 -26.34
N ASN A 169 1.72 -32.04 -25.15
CA ASN A 169 0.60 -31.64 -24.31
C ASN A 169 0.74 -30.18 -23.84
N TRP A 170 1.94 -29.77 -23.43
CA TRP A 170 2.18 -28.38 -23.04
C TRP A 170 2.04 -27.42 -24.22
N LEU A 171 2.55 -27.79 -25.40
CA LEU A 171 2.40 -26.99 -26.63
C LEU A 171 0.92 -26.85 -27.02
N GLU A 172 0.14 -27.92 -26.94
CA GLU A 172 -1.30 -27.92 -27.21
C GLU A 172 -2.06 -27.01 -26.23
N LYS A 173 -1.79 -27.11 -24.93
CA LYS A 173 -2.44 -26.26 -23.92
C LYS A 173 -2.16 -24.78 -24.12
N VAL A 174 -0.89 -24.41 -24.38
CA VAL A 174 -0.51 -23.03 -24.62
C VAL A 174 -1.04 -22.55 -25.98
N GLY A 175 -1.04 -23.42 -27.01
CA GLY A 175 -1.65 -23.15 -28.31
C GLY A 175 -3.13 -22.83 -28.19
N SER A 176 -3.90 -23.67 -27.48
CA SER A 176 -5.33 -23.44 -27.22
C SER A 176 -5.57 -22.12 -26.50
N TRP A 177 -4.76 -21.78 -25.50
CA TRP A 177 -4.83 -20.48 -24.82
C TRP A 177 -4.50 -19.31 -25.77
N ALA A 178 -3.53 -19.47 -26.67
CA ALA A 178 -3.14 -18.43 -27.60
C ALA A 178 -4.24 -18.10 -28.63
N GLU A 179 -5.12 -19.05 -28.95
CA GLU A 179 -6.27 -18.86 -29.84
C GLU A 179 -7.47 -18.22 -29.15
N GLN A 180 -7.58 -18.31 -27.83
CA GLN A 180 -8.68 -17.71 -27.07
C GLN A 180 -8.54 -16.19 -26.96
N GLU A 181 -9.67 -15.49 -26.89
CA GLU A 181 -9.71 -14.05 -26.61
C GLU A 181 -9.18 -13.76 -25.18
N THR A 182 -8.44 -12.66 -25.01
CA THR A 182 -7.93 -12.25 -23.68
C THR A 182 -9.06 -11.68 -22.82
N GLY A 183 -9.70 -12.55 -22.03
CA GLY A 183 -10.78 -12.18 -21.11
C GLY A 183 -10.33 -11.83 -19.69
N ASP A 184 -9.16 -12.28 -19.27
CA ASP A 184 -8.56 -12.03 -17.96
C ASP A 184 -7.02 -11.89 -18.06
N TYR A 185 -6.36 -11.75 -16.91
CA TYR A 185 -4.90 -11.59 -16.83
C TYR A 185 -4.19 -12.91 -16.50
N GLN A 186 -4.88 -14.05 -16.58
CA GLN A 186 -4.31 -15.33 -16.18
C GLN A 186 -3.49 -15.94 -17.33
N LEU A 187 -2.24 -16.30 -17.02
CA LEU A 187 -1.37 -17.06 -17.90
C LEU A 187 -1.49 -18.56 -17.59
N PRO A 188 -1.49 -19.45 -18.59
CA PRO A 188 -1.53 -20.88 -18.33
C PRO A 188 -0.22 -21.32 -17.67
N LYS A 189 -0.31 -22.23 -16.70
CA LYS A 189 0.86 -22.68 -15.92
C LYS A 189 1.94 -23.30 -16.78
N GLU A 190 1.56 -23.95 -17.87
CA GLU A 190 2.45 -24.55 -18.85
C GLU A 190 3.32 -23.51 -19.58
N LEU A 191 2.86 -22.27 -19.73
CA LEU A 191 3.62 -21.19 -20.39
C LEU A 191 4.94 -20.91 -19.67
N GLU A 192 4.99 -21.10 -18.35
CA GLU A 192 6.21 -20.93 -17.54
C GLU A 192 7.36 -21.84 -18.04
N LYS A 193 7.05 -23.00 -18.61
CA LYS A 193 8.07 -23.94 -19.13
C LYS A 193 8.72 -23.44 -20.41
N PHE A 194 8.11 -22.49 -21.11
CA PHE A 194 8.65 -21.93 -22.36
C PHE A 194 9.37 -20.60 -22.15
N ARG A 195 9.63 -20.22 -20.89
CA ARG A 195 10.50 -19.09 -20.55
C ARG A 195 11.93 -19.39 -20.98
N GLN A 196 12.61 -18.42 -21.59
CA GLN A 196 14.00 -18.59 -22.02
C GLN A 196 14.92 -18.90 -20.82
N SER A 197 14.72 -18.23 -19.69
CA SER A 197 15.42 -18.47 -18.43
C SER A 197 15.30 -19.92 -17.94
N VAL A 198 14.10 -20.50 -18.03
CA VAL A 198 13.81 -21.90 -17.66
C VAL A 198 14.46 -22.87 -18.64
N LEU A 199 14.40 -22.58 -19.94
CA LEU A 199 15.04 -23.42 -20.96
C LEU A 199 16.56 -23.43 -20.82
N PHE A 200 17.19 -22.30 -20.48
CA PHE A 200 18.61 -22.25 -20.11
C PHE A 200 18.91 -23.11 -18.87
N GLU A 201 18.13 -22.96 -17.79
CA GLU A 201 18.33 -23.74 -16.56
C GLU A 201 18.21 -25.26 -16.81
N LYS A 202 17.30 -25.67 -17.68
CA LYS A 202 17.05 -27.09 -18.01
C LYS A 202 17.99 -27.64 -19.08
N THR A 203 18.88 -26.82 -19.65
CA THR A 203 19.88 -27.26 -20.62
C THR A 203 21.24 -27.37 -19.94
N LYS A 204 21.58 -28.59 -19.47
CA LYS A 204 22.86 -28.84 -18.78
C LYS A 204 24.04 -29.12 -19.71
N LYS A 205 23.77 -29.60 -20.93
CA LYS A 205 24.77 -29.99 -21.92
C LYS A 205 24.25 -29.66 -23.32
N GLY A 206 25.08 -29.07 -24.16
CA GLY A 206 24.70 -28.62 -25.51
C GLY A 206 24.06 -27.23 -25.51
N GLU A 207 23.49 -26.85 -26.65
CA GLU A 207 22.86 -25.55 -26.84
C GLU A 207 21.40 -25.56 -26.42
N ALA A 208 20.99 -24.55 -25.65
CA ALA A 208 19.60 -24.37 -25.26
C ALA A 208 18.77 -23.87 -26.45
N PRO A 209 17.49 -24.27 -26.55
CA PRO A 209 16.60 -23.74 -27.57
C PRO A 209 16.39 -22.25 -27.33
N GLN A 210 16.51 -21.46 -28.39
CA GLN A 210 16.40 -20.01 -28.36
C GLN A 210 15.41 -19.56 -29.42
N HIS A 211 14.49 -18.69 -29.01
CA HIS A 211 13.50 -18.08 -29.89
C HIS A 211 12.98 -16.79 -29.26
N ASP A 212 12.62 -15.79 -30.08
CA ASP A 212 12.13 -14.50 -29.59
C ASP A 212 10.90 -14.64 -28.67
N VAL A 213 10.01 -15.60 -28.97
CA VAL A 213 8.84 -15.89 -28.14
C VAL A 213 9.23 -16.27 -26.70
N PHE A 214 10.31 -17.00 -26.48
CA PHE A 214 10.72 -17.45 -25.14
C PHE A 214 11.21 -16.26 -24.29
N HIS A 215 11.87 -15.29 -24.93
CA HIS A 215 12.27 -14.04 -24.30
C HIS A 215 11.07 -13.13 -24.01
N THR A 216 10.10 -13.05 -24.92
CA THR A 216 8.85 -12.31 -24.67
C THR A 216 8.07 -12.93 -23.51
N ILE A 217 8.06 -14.26 -23.40
CA ILE A 217 7.46 -14.96 -22.26
C ILE A 217 8.21 -14.62 -20.96
N ASP A 218 9.54 -14.53 -20.94
CA ASP A 218 10.24 -14.06 -19.73
C ASP A 218 9.79 -12.66 -19.30
N ARG A 219 9.72 -11.72 -20.26
CA ARG A 219 9.32 -10.33 -19.98
C ARG A 219 7.92 -10.22 -19.40
N ILE A 220 6.96 -11.02 -19.86
CA ILE A 220 5.58 -10.95 -19.33
C ILE A 220 5.51 -11.52 -17.90
N PHE A 221 6.33 -12.51 -17.56
CA PHE A 221 6.40 -13.08 -16.21
C PHE A 221 7.13 -12.18 -15.20
N GLU A 222 7.96 -11.24 -15.67
CA GLU A 222 8.62 -10.25 -14.81
C GLU A 222 7.71 -9.08 -14.43
N GLN A 223 6.60 -8.89 -15.14
CA GLN A 223 5.69 -7.76 -14.94
C GLN A 223 4.47 -8.16 -14.11
N PRO A 224 4.02 -7.32 -13.16
CA PRO A 224 2.80 -7.57 -12.42
C PRO A 224 1.57 -7.33 -13.32
N LEU A 225 0.94 -8.41 -13.79
CA LEU A 225 -0.30 -8.35 -14.57
C LEU A 225 -1.52 -8.09 -13.66
N THR A 226 -1.55 -6.93 -13.01
CA THR A 226 -2.63 -6.59 -12.07
C THR A 226 -3.00 -5.11 -12.11
N LEU A 227 -4.25 -4.84 -11.71
CA LEU A 227 -4.78 -3.50 -11.44
C LEU A 227 -4.73 -3.15 -9.95
N ARG A 228 -4.30 -4.10 -9.11
CA ARG A 228 -4.47 -4.05 -7.65
C ARG A 228 -3.71 -2.89 -7.02
N ASP A 229 -2.42 -2.80 -7.31
CA ASP A 229 -1.53 -1.73 -6.83
C ASP A 229 -2.07 -0.36 -7.20
N LEU A 230 -2.51 -0.19 -8.45
CA LEU A 230 -3.06 1.05 -8.97
C LEU A 230 -4.35 1.47 -8.25
N ILE A 231 -5.30 0.54 -8.09
CA ILE A 231 -6.56 0.82 -7.42
C ILE A 231 -6.33 1.11 -5.93
N LEU A 232 -5.46 0.36 -5.25
CA LEU A 232 -5.12 0.60 -3.85
C LEU A 232 -4.48 1.97 -3.65
N ALA A 233 -3.49 2.35 -4.46
CA ALA A 233 -2.83 3.64 -4.36
C ALA A 233 -3.81 4.81 -4.53
N ARG A 234 -4.69 4.73 -5.54
CA ARG A 234 -5.71 5.74 -5.80
C ARG A 234 -6.75 5.79 -4.68
N ALA A 235 -7.26 4.64 -4.24
CA ALA A 235 -8.25 4.55 -3.18
C ALA A 235 -7.73 5.10 -1.84
N ILE A 236 -6.50 4.76 -1.44
CA ILE A 236 -5.89 5.28 -0.21
C ILE A 236 -5.82 6.80 -0.24
N SER A 237 -5.32 7.38 -1.33
CA SER A 237 -5.17 8.82 -1.46
C SER A 237 -6.54 9.51 -1.38
N GLU A 238 -7.49 9.05 -2.17
CA GLU A 238 -8.78 9.71 -2.31
C GLU A 238 -9.68 9.54 -1.08
N ILE A 239 -9.71 8.35 -0.48
CA ILE A 239 -10.50 8.09 0.74
C ILE A 239 -9.95 8.91 1.91
N ARG A 240 -8.61 9.03 2.05
CA ARG A 240 -8.01 9.87 3.08
C ARG A 240 -8.39 11.34 2.90
N ILE A 241 -8.34 11.86 1.68
CA ILE A 241 -8.75 13.23 1.36
C ILE A 241 -10.24 13.43 1.66
N SER A 242 -11.11 12.51 1.24
CA SER A 242 -12.55 12.59 1.46
C SER A 242 -12.91 12.59 2.95
N VAL A 243 -12.30 11.71 3.75
CA VAL A 243 -12.52 11.67 5.20
C VAL A 243 -12.03 12.96 5.88
N GLN A 244 -10.89 13.51 5.45
CA GLN A 244 -10.39 14.79 5.96
C GLN A 244 -11.33 15.95 5.64
N GLN A 245 -11.88 16.00 4.43
CA GLN A 245 -12.83 17.03 4.02
C GLN A 245 -14.14 16.94 4.81
N GLU A 246 -14.69 15.74 5.00
CA GLU A 246 -15.92 15.55 5.79
C GLU A 246 -15.70 15.88 7.28
N ASN A 247 -14.55 15.50 7.85
CA ASN A 247 -14.15 15.92 9.20
C ASN A 247 -14.06 17.45 9.32
N ALA A 248 -13.44 18.14 8.35
CA ALA A 248 -13.36 19.59 8.34
C ALA A 248 -14.74 20.27 8.23
N ARG A 249 -15.64 19.72 7.39
CA ARG A 249 -17.02 20.24 7.23
C ARG A 249 -17.86 20.03 8.48
N GLY A 250 -17.72 18.88 9.15
CA GLY A 250 -18.43 18.54 10.37
C GLY A 250 -17.83 19.12 11.66
N GLN A 251 -16.76 19.94 11.57
CA GLN A 251 -15.99 20.43 12.72
C GLN A 251 -15.57 19.30 13.68
N SER A 252 -15.25 18.14 13.10
CA SER A 252 -14.96 16.89 13.78
C SER A 252 -13.51 16.48 13.54
N TRP A 253 -12.85 15.92 14.54
CA TRP A 253 -11.52 15.34 14.39
C TRP A 253 -11.48 13.91 14.92
N GLY A 254 -10.85 13.02 14.14
CA GLY A 254 -10.48 11.70 14.63
C GLY A 254 -9.26 11.78 15.55
N LEU A 255 -9.29 10.97 16.62
CA LEU A 255 -8.23 10.84 17.63
C LEU A 255 -6.80 10.73 17.06
N MET A 256 -6.64 10.03 15.93
CA MET A 256 -5.32 9.81 15.30
C MET A 256 -4.78 11.04 14.54
N ILE A 257 -5.65 11.91 14.02
CA ILE A 257 -5.21 13.08 13.25
C ILE A 257 -4.60 14.12 14.20
N CYS A 258 -5.12 14.26 15.43
CA CYS A 258 -4.53 15.13 16.45
C CYS A 258 -3.07 14.78 16.75
N SER A 259 -2.73 13.49 16.91
CA SER A 259 -1.37 13.05 17.24
C SER A 259 -0.39 13.23 16.07
N VAL A 260 -0.81 12.92 14.83
CA VAL A 260 0.04 13.02 13.63
C VAL A 260 0.23 14.48 13.19
N ASN A 261 -0.82 15.31 13.25
CA ASN A 261 -0.69 16.74 12.95
C ASN A 261 0.11 17.49 14.04
N TRP A 262 -0.03 17.14 15.32
CA TRP A 262 0.85 17.66 16.37
C TRP A 262 2.32 17.26 16.11
N MET A 263 2.61 16.00 15.76
CA MET A 263 3.99 15.58 15.43
C MET A 263 4.56 16.31 14.20
N ARG A 264 3.78 16.50 13.12
CA ARG A 264 4.23 17.27 11.95
C ARG A 264 4.40 18.76 12.24
N HIS A 265 3.52 19.35 13.04
CA HIS A 265 3.59 20.75 13.41
C HIS A 265 4.74 20.99 14.41
N CYS A 266 4.93 20.11 15.38
CA CYS A 266 6.12 20.05 16.23
C CYS A 266 7.38 19.88 15.41
N ASN A 267 7.44 19.04 14.38
CA ASN A 267 8.67 18.88 13.60
C ASN A 267 9.03 20.17 12.84
N LYS A 268 8.03 20.91 12.34
CA LYS A 268 8.22 22.25 11.74
C LYS A 268 8.57 23.33 12.77
N LEU A 269 8.03 23.26 13.99
CA LEU A 269 8.36 24.19 15.08
C LEU A 269 9.73 23.88 15.68
N VAL A 270 10.11 22.60 15.79
CA VAL A 270 11.43 22.12 16.23
C VAL A 270 12.49 22.59 15.24
N GLU A 271 12.30 22.44 13.93
CA GLU A 271 13.25 22.98 12.93
C GLU A 271 13.41 24.52 13.01
N ASN A 272 12.40 25.26 13.48
CA ASN A 272 12.46 26.72 13.62
C ASN A 272 12.83 27.23 15.03
N CYS A 273 12.74 26.40 16.08
CA CYS A 273 13.00 26.78 17.47
C CYS A 273 14.37 26.35 18.01
N TRP A 274 15.14 25.52 17.28
CA TRP A 274 16.50 25.11 17.70
C TRP A 274 17.62 26.13 17.39
N LEU A 275 17.28 27.41 17.21
CA LEU A 275 18.24 28.53 17.20
C LEU A 275 18.00 29.51 18.36
N ASN A 276 17.73 29.02 19.57
CA ASN A 276 17.99 29.81 20.77
C ASN A 276 18.42 28.94 21.97
N PRO A 277 19.68 29.07 22.44
CA PRO A 277 20.26 28.18 23.44
C PRO A 277 20.01 28.69 24.85
N PHE A 278 18.79 28.55 25.38
CA PHE A 278 18.55 28.77 26.81
C PHE A 278 17.32 27.97 27.28
N ALA A 279 17.55 26.76 27.79
CA ALA A 279 16.71 26.16 28.83
C ALA A 279 17.41 24.95 29.45
N LEU A 280 18.13 25.24 30.53
CA LEU A 280 18.30 24.42 31.74
C LEU A 280 18.70 22.94 31.58
N VAL A 281 20.02 22.75 31.67
CA VAL A 281 20.66 21.80 32.58
C VAL A 281 19.98 21.82 33.96
N ILE A 282 19.55 20.67 34.48
CA ILE A 282 19.78 20.17 35.87
C ILE A 282 19.65 18.61 35.84
N PRO A 283 20.22 17.90 36.83
CA PRO A 283 21.32 16.93 36.72
C PRO A 283 20.95 15.52 36.19
#